data_AF-A0A0F9S4Q0-F1
#
_entry.id   AF-A0A0F9S4Q0-F1
#
_cell.length_a   1.000
_cell.length_b   1.000
_cell.length_c   1.000
_cell.angle_alpha   90.00
_cell.angle_beta   90.00
_cell.angle_gamma   90.00
#
_symmetry.space_group_name_H-M   'P 1'
#
loop_
_entity.id
_entity.type
_entity.pdbx_description
1 polymer ?
#
loop_
_entity_poly.entity_id
_entity_poly.type
_entity_poly.pdbx_seq_one_letter_code
_entity_poly.pdbx_strand_id
1 'polypeptide(L)'
;MAEIKSLSTIREKWTRVTPGRIEDYKLGIQNPRRDWEEETKAAKDTWKAGIDAAHQKGLFLKGVLKAGTSKWREAALKKGPGRFAEGVYIAGPAYEKGFAPFHAAIERVDLGPRFPKRDPRNLNRVKMIVDALIQEKVGA
;
A
#
# COMPACT_ATOMS: atom_id res chain seq x y z
N MET A 1 36.08 23.32 -14.06
CA MET A 1 34.83 22.53 -14.02
C MET A 1 35.19 21.09 -13.73
N ALA A 2 34.38 20.35 -12.96
CA ALA A 2 34.66 18.94 -12.69
C ALA A 2 34.50 18.13 -13.98
N GLU A 3 35.43 17.21 -14.26
CA GLU A 3 35.30 16.29 -15.38
C GLU A 3 34.21 15.26 -15.07
N ILE A 4 33.10 15.34 -15.80
CA ILE A 4 31.95 14.45 -15.62
C ILE A 4 31.47 13.93 -16.97
N LYS A 5 31.08 12.65 -16.99
CA LYS A 5 30.48 12.03 -18.17
C LYS A 5 29.15 12.72 -18.52
N SER A 6 28.76 12.62 -19.78
CA SER A 6 27.46 13.11 -20.23
C SER A 6 26.30 12.40 -19.49
N LEU A 7 25.18 13.10 -19.34
CA LEU A 7 23.99 12.55 -18.70
C LEU A 7 23.45 11.31 -19.43
N SER A 8 23.52 11.28 -20.77
CA SER A 8 23.11 10.13 -21.58
C SER A 8 23.96 8.90 -21.29
N THR A 9 25.29 9.04 -21.24
CA THR A 9 26.20 7.95 -20.92
C THR A 9 25.96 7.42 -19.50
N ILE A 10 25.67 8.28 -18.55
CA ILE A 10 25.32 7.87 -17.18
C ILE A 10 24.01 7.08 -17.17
N ARG A 11 22.97 7.59 -17.83
CA ARG A 11 21.66 6.92 -17.95
C ARG A 11 21.80 5.54 -18.59
N GLU A 12 22.49 5.45 -19.73
CA GLU A 12 22.68 4.21 -20.50
C GLU A 12 23.41 3.14 -19.70
N LYS A 13 24.49 3.52 -19.00
CA LYS A 13 25.19 2.60 -18.10
C LYS A 13 24.25 2.10 -17.00
N TRP A 14 23.50 3.00 -16.36
CA TRP A 14 22.58 2.64 -15.28
C TRP A 14 21.49 1.68 -15.77
N THR A 15 20.81 2.01 -16.87
CA THR A 15 19.75 1.15 -17.42
C THR A 15 20.24 -0.21 -17.87
N ARG A 16 21.48 -0.30 -18.39
CA ARG A 16 22.06 -1.57 -18.85
C ARG A 16 22.53 -2.46 -17.71
N VAL A 17 23.14 -1.90 -16.67
CA VAL A 17 23.85 -2.68 -15.64
C VAL A 17 22.98 -3.00 -14.43
N THR A 18 22.07 -2.11 -14.01
CA THR A 18 21.28 -2.31 -12.78
C THR A 18 20.35 -3.52 -12.83
N PRO A 19 19.65 -3.82 -13.95
CA PRO A 19 18.81 -5.01 -14.02
C PRO A 19 19.57 -6.34 -13.82
N GLY A 20 20.86 -6.38 -14.15
CA GLY A 20 21.70 -7.57 -13.92
C GLY A 20 22.01 -7.86 -12.45
N ARG A 21 21.57 -7.00 -11.51
CA ARG A 21 21.85 -7.10 -10.06
C ARG A 21 20.65 -7.56 -9.25
N ILE A 22 19.68 -8.23 -9.89
CA ILE A 22 18.48 -8.73 -9.20
C ILE A 22 18.85 -9.71 -8.07
N GLU A 23 19.86 -10.55 -8.26
CA GLU A 23 20.30 -11.48 -7.21
C GLU A 23 20.97 -10.75 -6.03
N ASP A 24 21.80 -9.73 -6.29
CA ASP A 24 22.35 -8.88 -5.22
C ASP A 24 21.23 -8.21 -4.42
N TYR A 25 20.19 -7.72 -5.10
CA TYR A 25 19.00 -7.15 -4.46
C TYR A 25 18.28 -8.17 -3.56
N LYS A 26 18.08 -9.41 -4.04
CA LYS A 26 17.46 -10.48 -3.25
C LYS A 26 18.30 -10.86 -2.03
N LEU A 27 19.61 -11.06 -2.23
CA LEU A 27 20.53 -11.40 -1.14
C LEU A 27 20.57 -10.33 -0.06
N GLY A 28 20.52 -9.05 -0.45
CA GLY A 28 20.47 -7.93 0.49
C GLY A 28 19.20 -7.88 1.33
N ILE A 29 18.06 -8.34 0.80
CA ILE A 29 16.80 -8.47 1.55
C ILE A 29 16.85 -9.68 2.49
N GLN A 30 17.39 -10.80 2.02
CA GLN A 30 17.44 -12.05 2.77
C GLN A 30 18.48 -12.01 3.91
N ASN A 31 19.57 -11.27 3.73
CA ASN A 31 20.69 -11.20 4.66
C ASN A 31 21.08 -9.73 4.93
N PRO A 32 20.18 -8.94 5.53
CA PRO A 32 20.47 -7.53 5.75
C PRO A 32 21.57 -7.38 6.81
N ARG A 33 22.46 -6.39 6.63
CA ARG A 33 23.55 -6.12 7.59
C ARG A 33 23.03 -5.62 8.94
N ARG A 34 21.83 -5.06 8.95
CA ARG A 34 21.09 -4.61 10.13
C ARG A 34 19.62 -4.95 9.91
N ASP A 35 18.94 -5.39 10.96
CA ASP A 35 17.53 -5.72 10.85
C ASP A 35 16.69 -4.49 10.48
N TRP A 36 15.72 -4.68 9.59
CA TRP A 36 14.91 -3.57 9.10
C TRP A 36 13.97 -3.03 10.19
N GLU A 37 13.36 -3.89 10.99
CA GLU A 37 12.38 -3.51 12.01
C GLU A 37 13.07 -2.76 13.16
N GLU A 38 14.20 -3.28 13.65
CA GLU A 38 15.00 -2.66 14.71
C GLU A 38 15.49 -1.26 14.31
N GLU A 39 16.11 -1.12 13.14
CA GLU A 39 16.61 0.19 12.67
C GLU A 39 15.45 1.16 12.43
N THR A 40 14.32 0.69 11.89
CA THR A 40 13.14 1.53 11.67
C THR A 40 12.56 2.05 12.99
N LYS A 41 12.49 1.20 14.03
CA LYS A 41 12.06 1.63 15.37
C LYS A 41 13.01 2.67 15.96
N ALA A 42 14.32 2.44 15.86
CA ALA A 42 15.34 3.37 16.35
C ALA A 42 15.28 4.74 15.63
N ALA A 43 14.89 4.74 14.34
CA ALA A 43 14.81 5.94 13.52
C ALA A 43 13.53 6.77 13.69
N LYS A 44 12.57 6.36 14.55
CA LYS A 44 11.26 6.99 14.71
C LYS A 44 11.33 8.52 14.88
N ASP A 45 12.18 8.99 15.78
CA ASP A 45 12.25 10.43 16.12
C ASP A 45 12.91 11.24 15.01
N THR A 46 13.96 10.69 14.38
CA THR A 46 14.61 11.28 13.22
C THR A 46 13.66 11.37 12.03
N TRP A 47 12.86 10.33 11.80
CA TRP A 47 11.82 10.35 10.77
C TRP A 47 10.80 11.46 11.02
N LYS A 48 10.31 11.60 12.27
CA LYS A 48 9.38 12.66 12.64
C LYS A 48 9.97 14.05 12.37
N ALA A 49 11.18 14.31 12.86
CA ALA A 49 11.85 15.60 12.69
C ALA A 49 12.01 15.96 11.19
N GLY A 50 12.35 14.96 10.35
CA GLY A 50 12.45 15.14 8.91
C GLY A 50 11.11 15.48 8.24
N ILE A 51 10.03 14.81 8.62
CA ILE A 51 8.68 15.08 8.11
C ILE A 51 8.19 16.46 8.55
N ASP A 52 8.37 16.83 9.81
CA ASP A 52 8.00 18.15 10.34
C ASP A 52 8.71 19.26 9.55
N ALA A 53 10.02 19.14 9.35
CA ALA A 53 10.79 20.11 8.59
C ALA A 53 10.35 20.19 7.11
N ALA A 54 10.02 19.06 6.49
CA ALA A 54 9.50 19.03 5.12
C ALA A 54 8.11 19.66 5.02
N HIS A 55 7.25 19.43 6.01
CA HIS A 55 5.92 20.02 6.13
C HIS A 55 6.00 21.53 6.30
N GLN A 56 6.80 22.02 7.25
CA GLN A 56 7.04 23.46 7.46
C GLN A 56 7.51 24.17 6.18
N LYS A 57 8.34 23.49 5.37
CA LYS A 57 8.84 24.02 4.09
C LYS A 57 7.86 23.84 2.92
N GLY A 58 6.71 23.21 3.14
CA GLY A 58 5.69 22.94 2.11
C GLY A 58 6.18 22.02 0.99
N LEU A 59 7.14 21.13 1.26
CA LEU A 59 7.83 20.38 0.21
C LEU A 59 6.92 19.37 -0.50
N PHE A 60 5.95 18.80 0.21
CA PHE A 60 5.00 17.86 -0.39
C PHE A 60 4.20 18.52 -1.51
N LEU A 61 3.51 19.64 -1.22
CA LEU A 61 2.71 20.36 -2.22
C LEU A 61 3.58 20.84 -3.40
N LYS A 62 4.77 21.37 -3.13
CA LYS A 62 5.73 21.76 -4.19
C LYS A 62 6.08 20.56 -5.08
N GLY A 63 6.28 19.38 -4.51
CA GLY A 63 6.53 18.15 -5.23
C GLY A 63 5.34 17.71 -6.09
N VAL A 64 4.11 17.79 -5.56
CA VAL A 64 2.88 17.48 -6.30
C VAL A 64 2.70 18.42 -7.49
N LEU A 65 2.85 19.74 -7.27
CA LEU A 65 2.74 20.73 -8.34
C LEU A 65 3.80 20.53 -9.43
N LYS A 66 5.04 20.18 -9.03
CA LYS A 66 6.12 19.86 -9.97
C LYS A 66 5.85 18.59 -10.78
N ALA A 67 5.22 17.58 -10.18
CA ALA A 67 4.88 16.34 -10.87
C ALA A 67 3.69 16.54 -11.82
N GLY A 68 2.66 17.24 -11.36
CA GLY A 68 1.39 17.38 -12.05
C GLY A 68 0.67 16.05 -12.27
N THR A 69 -0.51 16.14 -12.89
CA THR A 69 -1.34 14.95 -13.18
C THR A 69 -0.69 14.03 -14.22
N SER A 70 0.05 14.57 -15.19
CA SER A 70 0.62 13.81 -16.30
C SER A 70 1.65 12.79 -15.82
N LYS A 71 2.60 13.19 -14.98
CA LYS A 71 3.64 12.29 -14.46
C LYS A 71 3.04 11.16 -13.64
N TRP A 72 2.05 11.44 -12.80
CA TRP A 72 1.34 10.42 -12.04
C TRP A 72 0.64 9.45 -12.99
N ARG A 73 -0.14 9.96 -13.94
CA ARG A 73 -0.92 9.14 -14.88
C ARG A 73 -0.03 8.21 -15.70
N GLU A 74 1.05 8.73 -16.27
CA GLU A 74 1.99 7.93 -17.07
C GLU A 74 2.61 6.81 -16.23
N ALA A 75 3.13 7.13 -15.03
CA ALA A 75 3.76 6.14 -14.17
C ALA A 75 2.77 5.09 -13.65
N ALA A 76 1.55 5.51 -13.28
CA ALA A 76 0.49 4.63 -12.82
C ALA A 76 0.06 3.66 -13.92
N LEU A 77 -0.15 4.13 -15.15
CA LEU A 77 -0.53 3.26 -16.27
C LEU A 77 0.60 2.32 -16.70
N LYS A 78 1.85 2.80 -16.69
CA LYS A 78 2.99 2.00 -17.16
C LYS A 78 3.43 0.91 -16.19
N LYS A 79 3.32 1.15 -14.87
CA LYS A 79 3.83 0.24 -13.83
C LYS A 79 2.73 -0.39 -12.97
N GLY A 80 1.61 0.31 -12.81
CA GLY A 80 0.54 -0.05 -11.88
C GLY A 80 -0.16 -1.37 -12.21
N PRO A 81 -0.65 -1.58 -13.45
CA PRO A 81 -1.42 -2.78 -13.78
C PRO A 81 -0.68 -4.10 -13.46
N GLY A 82 0.60 -4.19 -13.83
CA GLY A 82 1.41 -5.38 -13.54
C GLY A 82 1.61 -5.61 -12.04
N ARG A 83 1.99 -4.57 -11.29
CA ARG A 83 2.17 -4.64 -9.83
C ARG A 83 0.87 -4.93 -9.08
N PHE A 84 -0.25 -4.40 -9.56
CA PHE A 84 -1.56 -4.63 -8.98
C PHE A 84 -1.97 -6.10 -9.12
N ALA A 85 -1.93 -6.64 -10.34
CA ALA A 85 -2.31 -8.02 -10.58
C ALA A 85 -1.44 -9.00 -9.79
N GLU A 86 -0.11 -8.92 -9.93
CA GLU A 86 0.84 -9.79 -9.23
C GLU A 86 0.72 -9.64 -7.71
N GLY A 87 0.65 -8.40 -7.22
CA GLY A 87 0.53 -8.11 -5.79
C GLY A 87 -0.75 -8.66 -5.18
N VAL A 88 -1.89 -8.58 -5.88
CA VAL A 88 -3.16 -9.16 -5.42
C VAL A 88 -3.06 -10.68 -5.30
N TYR A 89 -2.47 -11.37 -6.28
CA TYR A 89 -2.29 -12.82 -6.21
C TYR A 89 -1.42 -13.23 -5.02
N ILE A 90 -0.30 -12.53 -4.79
CA ILE A 90 0.58 -12.80 -3.64
C ILE A 90 -0.12 -12.51 -2.31
N ALA A 91 -0.96 -11.48 -2.25
CA ALA A 91 -1.64 -11.05 -1.03
C ALA A 91 -2.85 -11.90 -0.61
N GLY A 92 -3.29 -12.86 -1.44
CA GLY A 92 -4.47 -13.69 -1.19
C GLY A 92 -4.57 -14.26 0.24
N PRO A 93 -3.54 -14.98 0.74
CA PRO A 93 -3.56 -15.53 2.11
C PRO A 93 -3.62 -14.46 3.21
N ALA A 94 -2.99 -13.30 2.99
CA ALA A 94 -3.04 -12.20 3.95
C ALA A 94 -4.44 -11.56 3.98
N TYR A 95 -5.10 -11.45 2.81
CA TYR A 95 -6.49 -11.00 2.72
C TYR A 95 -7.42 -11.97 3.44
N GLU A 96 -7.30 -13.28 3.18
CA GLU A 96 -8.10 -14.32 3.83
C GLU A 96 -7.97 -14.23 5.35
N LYS A 97 -6.74 -14.20 5.88
CA LYS A 97 -6.48 -14.06 7.31
C LYS A 97 -7.05 -12.77 7.89
N GLY A 98 -6.91 -11.65 7.20
CA GLY A 98 -7.43 -10.35 7.66
C GLY A 98 -8.95 -10.25 7.62
N PHE A 99 -9.60 -10.95 6.68
CA PHE A 99 -11.04 -10.96 6.51
C PHE A 99 -11.75 -12.03 7.35
N ALA A 100 -11.05 -13.09 7.76
CA ALA A 100 -11.63 -14.21 8.51
C ALA A 100 -12.49 -13.80 9.72
N PRO A 101 -12.11 -12.82 10.57
CA PRO A 101 -12.96 -12.40 11.69
C PRO A 101 -14.29 -11.81 11.24
N PHE A 102 -14.26 -11.00 10.18
CA PHE A 102 -15.47 -10.40 9.59
C PHE A 102 -16.36 -11.44 8.91
N HIS A 103 -15.75 -12.42 8.23
CA HIS A 103 -16.49 -13.56 7.68
C HIS A 103 -17.25 -14.28 8.80
N ALA A 104 -16.58 -14.64 9.89
CA ALA A 104 -17.19 -15.31 11.03
C ALA A 104 -18.27 -14.44 11.71
N ALA A 105 -18.07 -13.12 11.78
CA ALA A 105 -19.07 -12.20 12.29
C ALA A 105 -20.36 -12.20 11.44
N ILE A 106 -20.23 -12.15 10.11
CA ILE A 106 -21.37 -12.24 9.18
C ILE A 106 -22.08 -13.60 9.30
N GLU A 107 -21.31 -14.69 9.36
CA GLU A 107 -21.83 -16.06 9.42
C GLU A 107 -22.71 -16.30 10.66
N ARG A 108 -22.43 -15.61 11.77
CA ARG A 108 -23.23 -15.68 13.01
C ARG A 108 -24.53 -14.87 12.96
N VAL A 109 -24.73 -13.99 11.98
CA VAL A 109 -25.92 -13.12 11.93
C VAL A 109 -27.15 -13.91 11.50
N ASP A 110 -28.10 -14.06 12.40
CA ASP A 110 -29.46 -14.49 12.04
C ASP A 110 -30.21 -13.30 11.40
N LEU A 111 -30.52 -13.40 10.11
CA LEU A 111 -31.23 -12.34 9.38
C LEU A 111 -32.76 -12.43 9.47
N GLY A 112 -33.30 -13.46 10.15
CA GLY A 112 -34.73 -13.74 10.21
C GLY A 112 -35.37 -14.06 8.84
N PRO A 113 -36.70 -14.07 8.73
CA PRO A 113 -37.40 -14.32 7.47
C PRO A 113 -37.23 -13.17 6.47
N ARG A 114 -37.30 -13.48 5.17
CA ARG A 114 -37.40 -12.47 4.10
C ARG A 114 -38.86 -12.06 3.89
N PHE A 115 -39.09 -10.76 3.75
CA PHE A 115 -40.40 -10.18 3.43
C PHE A 115 -40.58 -10.04 1.91
N PRO A 116 -41.81 -9.78 1.41
CA PRO A 116 -42.07 -9.58 -0.02
C PRO A 116 -41.11 -8.60 -0.70
N LYS A 117 -40.94 -8.77 -2.02
CA LYS A 117 -40.05 -7.92 -2.82
C LYS A 117 -40.35 -6.43 -2.57
N ARG A 118 -39.31 -5.63 -2.29
CA ARG A 118 -39.38 -4.19 -1.97
C ARG A 118 -40.05 -3.83 -0.64
N ASP A 119 -40.36 -4.80 0.22
CA ASP A 119 -40.76 -4.49 1.60
C ASP A 119 -39.62 -3.78 2.33
N PRO A 120 -39.85 -2.59 2.91
CA PRO A 120 -38.83 -1.81 3.61
C PRO A 120 -38.12 -2.57 4.73
N ARG A 121 -38.78 -3.53 5.39
CA ARG A 121 -38.20 -4.32 6.48
C ARG A 121 -37.03 -5.18 6.04
N ASN A 122 -36.92 -5.51 4.75
CA ASN A 122 -35.76 -6.22 4.22
C ASN A 122 -34.45 -5.41 4.37
N LEU A 123 -34.51 -4.07 4.50
CA LEU A 123 -33.33 -3.24 4.76
C LEU A 123 -32.71 -3.51 6.14
N ASN A 124 -33.52 -3.93 7.13
CA ASN A 124 -33.01 -4.26 8.46
C ASN A 124 -31.99 -5.40 8.40
N ARG A 125 -32.13 -6.32 7.43
CA ARG A 125 -31.16 -7.42 7.22
C ARG A 125 -29.77 -6.88 6.83
N VAL A 126 -29.73 -5.84 6.00
CA VAL A 126 -28.46 -5.18 5.64
C VAL A 126 -27.88 -4.48 6.86
N LYS A 127 -28.73 -3.79 7.63
CA LYS A 127 -28.31 -3.14 8.88
C LYS A 127 -27.66 -4.15 9.83
N MET A 128 -28.25 -5.33 10.03
CA MET A 128 -27.72 -6.36 10.92
C MET A 128 -26.32 -6.86 10.50
N ILE A 129 -26.09 -7.04 9.20
CA ILE A 129 -24.76 -7.38 8.67
C ILE A 129 -23.76 -6.26 8.97
N VAL A 130 -24.14 -5.01 8.70
CA VAL A 130 -23.28 -3.85 8.94
C VAL A 130 -22.97 -3.68 10.42
N ASP A 131 -23.96 -3.85 11.30
CA ASP A 131 -23.78 -3.78 12.75
C ASP A 131 -22.76 -4.82 13.22
N ALA A 132 -22.86 -6.07 12.75
CA ALA A 132 -21.90 -7.13 13.08
C ALA A 132 -20.47 -6.82 12.59
N LEU A 133 -20.33 -6.25 11.39
CA LEU A 133 -19.03 -5.83 10.87
C LEU A 133 -18.43 -4.67 11.67
N ILE A 134 -19.24 -3.71 12.10
CA ILE A 134 -18.81 -2.58 12.93
C ILE A 134 -18.35 -3.10 14.29
N GLN A 135 -19.14 -3.97 14.93
CA GLN A 135 -18.79 -4.58 16.23
C GLN A 135 -17.42 -5.28 16.16
N GLU A 136 -17.19 -6.12 15.15
CA GLU A 136 -15.91 -6.80 14.94
C GLU A 136 -14.76 -5.79 14.72
N LYS A 137 -15.01 -4.69 14.00
CA LYS A 137 -13.97 -3.68 13.71
C LYS A 137 -13.55 -2.89 14.94
N VAL A 138 -14.49 -2.55 15.83
CA VAL A 138 -14.24 -1.69 17.00
C VAL A 138 -13.91 -2.47 18.27
N GLY A 139 -14.08 -3.81 18.25
CA GLY A 139 -13.70 -4.69 19.37
C GLY A 139 -14.65 -4.60 20.57
N ALA A 140 -15.96 -4.46 20.31
CA ALA A 140 -16.99 -4.48 21.36
C ALA A 140 -17.32 -5.91 21.82
#